data_AF-A0A962TE59-F1
#
_entry.id   AF-A0A962TE59-F1
#
_cell.length_a   1.000
_cell.length_b   1.000
_cell.length_c   1.000
_cell.angle_alpha   90.00
_cell.angle_beta   90.00
_cell.angle_gamma   90.00
#
_symmetry.space_group_name_H-M   'P 1'
#
loop_
_entity.id
_entity.type
_entity.pdbx_description
1 polymer ?
#
loop_
_entity_poly.entity_id
_entity_poly.type
_entity_poly.pdbx_seq_one_letter_code
_entity_poly.pdbx_strand_id
1 'polypeptide(L)'
;EALARIVAASPIPVVSAVGHEIDVTISDFAADRRAPTPSAAAELISPDTPAVLDRIGSLSGRLRRSMQRRRGQAGERLLGLQRRLQQVSPQQRLRQQQQQLDGLDLRLARALKARLARSTED
;
A
#
# COMPACT_ATOMS: atom_id res chain seq x y z
N GLU A 1 32.03 48.77 7.29
CA GLU A 1 33.14 47.81 7.03
C GLU A 1 33.13 46.59 7.95
N ALA A 2 33.09 46.75 9.28
CA ALA A 2 33.12 45.62 10.23
C ALA A 2 32.09 44.50 9.94
N LEU A 3 30.84 44.87 9.67
CA LEU A 3 29.79 43.92 9.30
C LEU A 3 30.15 43.09 8.06
N ALA A 4 30.70 43.70 7.01
CA ALA A 4 31.08 43.00 5.79
C ALA A 4 32.20 41.98 6.06
N ARG A 5 33.15 42.30 6.96
CA ARG A 5 34.19 41.34 7.39
C ARG A 5 33.61 40.17 8.18
N ILE A 6 32.60 40.42 9.02
CA ILE A 6 31.88 39.36 9.75
C ILE A 6 31.11 38.47 8.78
N VAL A 7 30.41 39.06 7.81
CA VAL A 7 29.66 38.32 6.78
C VAL A 7 30.61 37.47 5.94
N ALA A 8 31.73 38.03 5.48
CA ALA A 8 32.74 37.29 4.70
C ALA A 8 33.42 36.15 5.48
N ALA A 9 33.49 36.26 6.82
CA ALA A 9 34.02 35.23 7.70
C ALA A 9 32.95 34.23 8.19
N SER A 10 31.69 34.38 7.77
CA SER A 10 30.59 33.54 8.23
C SER A 10 30.74 32.10 7.74
N PRO A 11 30.63 31.08 8.61
CA PRO A 11 30.59 29.68 8.19
C PRO A 11 29.22 29.26 7.66
N ILE A 12 28.19 30.10 7.84
CA ILE A 12 26.82 29.86 7.38
C ILE A 12 26.56 30.76 6.16
N PRO A 13 25.96 30.26 5.07
CA PRO A 13 25.63 31.07 3.91
C PRO A 13 24.75 32.27 4.26
N VAL A 14 25.11 33.45 3.77
CA VAL A 14 24.44 34.73 4.04
C VAL A 14 23.78 35.25 2.77
N VAL A 15 22.52 35.67 2.89
CA VAL A 15 21.81 36.40 1.84
C VAL A 15 21.63 37.85 2.28
N SER A 16 22.15 38.80 1.49
CA SER A 16 21.92 40.22 1.73
C SER A 16 20.62 40.66 1.05
N ALA A 17 19.76 41.34 1.81
CA ALA A 17 18.43 41.77 1.38
C ALA A 17 18.08 43.18 1.87
N VAL A 18 19.07 44.08 1.88
CA VAL A 18 19.05 45.35 2.63
C VAL A 18 18.59 46.56 1.78
N GLY A 19 18.23 46.41 0.50
CA GLY A 19 17.78 47.53 -0.33
C GLY A 19 17.21 47.13 -1.68
N HIS A 20 16.63 48.09 -2.41
CA HIS A 20 16.08 47.90 -3.76
C HIS A 20 17.22 47.76 -4.80
N GLU A 21 16.90 47.44 -6.06
CA GLU A 21 17.90 47.14 -7.09
C GLU A 21 18.99 48.21 -7.27
N ILE A 22 18.67 49.47 -6.97
CA ILE A 22 19.55 50.63 -7.12
C ILE A 22 20.46 50.92 -5.91
N ASP A 23 20.15 50.40 -4.73
CA ASP A 23 20.93 50.62 -3.51
C ASP A 23 21.85 49.42 -3.27
N VAL A 24 23.16 49.63 -3.45
CA VAL A 24 24.17 48.58 -3.22
C VAL A 24 25.06 48.96 -2.05
N THR A 25 25.24 48.01 -1.14
CA THR A 25 26.03 48.13 0.08
C THR A 25 27.23 47.21 0.04
N ILE A 26 28.27 47.52 0.82
CA ILE A 26 29.48 46.67 0.90
C ILE A 26 29.15 45.25 1.41
N SER A 27 28.10 45.11 2.23
CA SER A 27 27.60 43.80 2.68
C SER A 27 27.05 42.94 1.54
N ASP A 28 26.50 43.55 0.48
CA ASP A 28 25.99 42.81 -0.68
C ASP A 28 27.10 42.07 -1.42
N PHE A 29 28.32 42.62 -1.42
CA PHE A 29 29.49 42.00 -2.04
C PHE A 29 30.17 40.95 -1.15
N ALA A 30 29.95 41.02 0.16
CA ALA A 30 30.50 40.05 1.11
C ALA A 30 29.59 38.82 1.29
N ALA A 31 28.29 38.94 1.01
CA ALA A 31 27.31 37.87 1.13
C ALA A 31 27.38 36.88 -0.03
N ASP A 32 26.94 35.64 0.19
CA ASP A 32 26.90 34.59 -0.84
C ASP A 32 25.87 34.88 -1.95
N ARG A 33 24.77 35.53 -1.58
CA ARG A 33 23.73 35.97 -2.51
C ARG A 33 23.19 37.34 -2.12
N ARG A 34 22.77 38.10 -3.14
CA ARG A 34 21.98 39.32 -2.99
C ARG A 34 20.54 39.05 -3.43
N ALA A 35 19.60 39.60 -2.68
CA ALA A 35 18.19 39.69 -3.04
C ALA A 35 17.73 41.16 -2.95
N PRO A 36 16.80 41.61 -3.82
CA PRO A 36 16.34 43.00 -3.83
C PRO A 36 15.35 43.34 -2.71
N THR A 37 14.80 42.33 -2.02
CA THR A 37 13.91 42.52 -0.87
C THR A 37 14.04 41.36 0.11
N PRO A 38 13.70 41.54 1.41
CA PRO A 38 13.64 40.43 2.36
C PRO A 38 12.69 39.30 1.91
N SER A 39 11.58 39.63 1.26
CA SER A 39 10.65 38.63 0.70
C SER A 39 11.28 37.81 -0.43
N ALA A 40 12.04 38.45 -1.33
CA ALA A 40 12.76 37.75 -2.39
C ALA A 40 13.88 36.85 -1.83
N ALA A 41 14.54 37.28 -0.75
CA ALA A 41 15.49 36.41 -0.02
C ALA A 41 14.79 35.19 0.59
N ALA A 42 13.62 35.39 1.20
CA ALA A 42 12.83 34.31 1.76
C ALA A 42 12.37 33.31 0.67
N GLU A 43 11.94 33.80 -0.49
CA GLU A 43 11.56 32.95 -1.63
C GLU A 43 12.75 32.14 -2.16
N LEU A 44 13.94 32.76 -2.26
CA LEU A 44 15.16 32.10 -2.73
C LEU A 44 15.64 30.96 -1.81
N ILE A 45 15.36 31.05 -0.51
CA ILE A 45 15.75 30.04 0.49
C ILE A 45 14.60 29.04 0.76
N SER A 46 13.37 29.39 0.39
CA SER A 46 12.20 28.54 0.66
C SER A 46 12.20 27.29 -0.23
N PRO A 47 11.87 26.10 0.32
CA PRO A 47 11.65 24.91 -0.48
C PRO A 47 10.49 25.12 -1.47
N ASP A 48 10.62 24.53 -2.67
CA ASP A 48 9.55 24.50 -3.68
C ASP A 48 8.34 23.74 -3.13
N THR A 49 7.38 24.49 -2.60
CA THR A 49 6.18 23.96 -1.93
C THR A 49 5.35 23.08 -2.88
N PRO A 50 5.08 23.49 -4.14
CA PRO A 50 4.53 22.59 -5.16
C PRO A 50 5.24 21.25 -5.27
N ALA A 51 6.58 21.23 -5.37
CA ALA A 51 7.33 19.98 -5.48
C ALA A 51 7.17 19.08 -4.24
N VAL A 52 7.09 19.66 -3.04
CA VAL A 52 6.83 18.92 -1.79
C VAL A 52 5.42 18.32 -1.80
N LEU A 53 4.41 19.09 -2.22
CA LEU A 53 3.03 18.61 -2.31
C LEU A 53 2.88 17.48 -3.35
N ASP A 54 3.52 17.61 -4.51
CA ASP A 54 3.57 16.56 -5.52
C ASP A 54 4.23 15.30 -4.98
N ARG A 55 5.31 15.46 -4.22
CA ARG A 55 5.98 14.33 -3.56
C ARG A 55 5.04 13.63 -2.58
N ILE A 56 4.31 14.37 -1.75
CA ILE A 56 3.32 13.82 -0.82
C ILE A 56 2.21 13.08 -1.58
N GLY A 57 1.69 13.66 -2.67
CA GLY A 57 0.69 13.03 -3.52
C GLY A 57 1.18 11.70 -4.10
N SER A 58 2.40 11.68 -4.62
CA SER A 58 3.02 10.48 -5.20
C SER A 58 3.18 9.35 -4.16
N LEU A 59 3.63 9.69 -2.94
CA LEU A 59 3.81 8.74 -1.84
C LEU A 59 2.47 8.20 -1.35
N SER A 60 1.47 9.06 -1.22
CA SER A 60 0.10 8.68 -0.86
C SER A 60 -0.51 7.70 -1.87
N GLY A 61 -0.32 7.98 -3.18
CA GLY A 61 -0.75 7.07 -4.24
C GLY A 61 -0.05 5.70 -4.17
N ARG A 62 1.26 5.68 -3.93
CA ARG A 62 2.03 4.44 -3.75
C ARG A 62 1.55 3.62 -2.56
N LEU A 63 1.28 4.28 -1.42
CA LEU A 63 0.76 3.64 -0.22
C LEU A 63 -0.60 2.98 -0.47
N ARG A 64 -1.54 3.73 -1.07
CA ARG A 64 -2.88 3.21 -1.40
C ARG A 64 -2.81 1.96 -2.28
N ARG A 65 -1.99 1.99 -3.34
CA ARG A 65 -1.80 0.83 -4.22
C ARG A 65 -1.18 -0.36 -3.49
N SER A 66 -0.21 -0.13 -2.60
CA SER A 66 0.38 -1.21 -1.79
C SER A 66 -0.65 -1.87 -0.87
N MET A 67 -1.48 -1.05 -0.20
CA MET A 67 -2.54 -1.54 0.70
C MET A 67 -3.61 -2.33 -0.05
N GLN A 68 -4.05 -1.86 -1.21
CA GLN A 68 -5.00 -2.59 -2.06
C GLN A 68 -4.45 -3.96 -2.47
N ARG A 69 -3.19 -4.04 -2.92
CA ARG A 69 -2.56 -5.32 -3.25
C ARG A 69 -2.47 -6.25 -2.06
N ARG A 70 -2.07 -5.76 -0.89
CA ARG A 70 -2.00 -6.57 0.35
C ARG A 70 -3.36 -7.14 0.73
N ARG A 71 -4.42 -6.32 0.65
CA ARG A 71 -5.80 -6.77 0.90
C ARG A 71 -6.25 -7.84 -0.09
N GLY A 72 -5.98 -7.65 -1.39
CA GLY A 72 -6.30 -8.63 -2.43
C GLY A 72 -5.63 -9.98 -2.17
N GLN A 73 -4.32 -9.97 -1.92
CA GLN A 73 -3.54 -11.17 -1.61
C GLN A 73 -4.02 -11.88 -0.33
N ALA A 74 -4.38 -11.12 0.71
CA ALA A 74 -4.94 -11.70 1.93
C ALA A 74 -6.30 -12.36 1.67
N GLY A 75 -7.16 -11.74 0.85
CA GLY A 75 -8.44 -12.30 0.44
C GLY A 75 -8.29 -13.61 -0.34
N GLU A 76 -7.40 -13.65 -1.33
CA GLU A 76 -7.10 -14.86 -2.10
C GLU A 76 -6.58 -16.00 -1.21
N ARG A 77 -5.68 -15.69 -0.27
CA ARG A 77 -5.17 -16.67 0.71
C ARG A 77 -6.28 -17.21 1.59
N LEU A 78 -7.16 -16.34 2.08
CA LEU A 78 -8.29 -16.74 2.92
C LEU A 78 -9.25 -17.66 2.15
N LEU A 79 -9.61 -17.30 0.92
CA LEU A 79 -10.43 -18.15 0.04
C LEU A 79 -9.75 -19.49 -0.26
N GLY A 80 -8.44 -19.51 -0.45
CA GLY A 80 -7.65 -20.73 -0.62
C GLY A 80 -7.70 -21.63 0.61
N LEU A 81 -7.50 -21.07 1.81
CA LEU A 81 -7.56 -21.79 3.07
C LEU A 81 -8.97 -22.33 3.36
N GLN A 82 -10.02 -21.54 3.11
CA GLN A 82 -11.40 -21.98 3.25
C GLN A 82 -11.73 -23.18 2.35
N ARG A 83 -11.30 -23.14 1.08
CA ARG A 83 -11.48 -24.28 0.16
C ARG A 83 -10.75 -25.53 0.63
N ARG A 84 -9.51 -25.40 1.12
CA ARG A 84 -8.75 -26.54 1.68
C ARG A 84 -9.43 -27.12 2.92
N LEU A 85 -9.91 -26.26 3.82
CA LEU A 85 -10.69 -26.68 5.00
C LEU A 85 -11.94 -27.46 4.61
N GLN A 86 -12.69 -27.01 3.60
CA GLN A 86 -13.86 -27.73 3.10
C GLN A 86 -13.51 -29.10 2.49
N GLN A 87 -12.41 -29.19 1.73
CA GLN A 87 -11.96 -30.46 1.13
C GLN A 87 -11.46 -31.48 2.16
N VAL A 88 -10.82 -31.00 3.23
CA VAL A 88 -10.26 -31.86 4.29
C VAL A 88 -11.28 -32.11 5.40
N SER A 89 -12.44 -31.42 5.39
CA SER A 89 -13.48 -31.52 6.41
C SER A 89 -13.93 -32.98 6.61
N PRO A 90 -13.67 -33.56 7.80
CA PRO A 90 -14.09 -34.91 8.14
C PRO A 90 -15.62 -35.06 8.05
N GLN A 91 -16.37 -34.02 8.39
CA GLN A 91 -17.83 -34.01 8.26
C GLN A 91 -18.30 -34.19 6.81
N GLN A 92 -17.60 -33.57 5.85
CA GLN A 92 -17.97 -33.65 4.44
C GLN A 92 -17.66 -35.03 3.86
N ARG A 93 -16.53 -35.63 4.28
CA ARG A 93 -16.20 -37.02 3.98
C ARG A 93 -17.20 -38.01 4.58
N LEU A 94 -17.58 -37.82 5.85
CA LEU A 94 -18.59 -38.65 6.53
C LEU A 94 -19.96 -38.57 5.84
N ARG A 95 -20.40 -37.37 5.44
CA ARG A 95 -21.64 -37.19 4.66
C ARG A 95 -21.60 -37.93 3.33
N GLN A 96 -20.47 -37.86 2.61
CA GLN A 96 -20.29 -38.59 1.36
C GLN A 96 -20.35 -40.11 1.56
N GLN A 97 -19.71 -40.62 2.62
CA GLN A 97 -19.74 -42.04 2.96
C GLN A 97 -21.16 -42.49 3.36
N GLN A 98 -21.90 -41.68 4.12
CA GLN A 98 -23.30 -41.95 4.46
C GLN A 98 -24.17 -42.07 3.20
N GLN A 99 -24.06 -41.13 2.25
CA GLN A 99 -24.80 -41.21 0.98
C GLN A 99 -24.44 -42.44 0.16
N GLN A 100 -23.18 -42.87 0.19
CA GLN A 100 -22.75 -44.11 -0.49
C GLN A 100 -23.36 -45.35 0.18
N LEU A 101 -23.38 -45.39 1.51
CA LEU A 101 -24.02 -46.47 2.27
C LEU A 101 -25.52 -46.55 1.97
N ASP A 102 -26.23 -45.43 2.00
CA ASP A 102 -27.66 -45.38 1.68
C ASP A 102 -27.95 -45.94 0.26
N GLY A 103 -27.10 -45.58 -0.70
CA GLY A 103 -27.19 -46.08 -2.07
C GLY A 103 -26.92 -47.59 -2.20
N LEU A 104 -25.95 -48.11 -1.43
CA LEU A 104 -25.65 -49.54 -1.38
C LEU A 104 -26.78 -50.33 -0.73
N ASP A 105 -27.37 -49.81 0.35
CA ASP A 105 -28.50 -50.44 1.05
C ASP A 105 -29.73 -50.56 0.14
N LEU A 106 -30.05 -49.49 -0.59
CA LEU A 106 -31.12 -49.51 -1.60
C LEU A 106 -30.88 -50.57 -2.68
N ARG A 107 -29.64 -50.72 -3.15
CA ARG A 107 -29.28 -51.72 -4.16
C ARG A 107 -29.37 -53.14 -3.61
N LEU A 108 -28.90 -53.35 -2.38
CA LEU A 108 -28.97 -54.65 -1.70
C LEU A 108 -30.43 -55.07 -1.51
N ALA A 109 -31.28 -54.16 -1.00
CA ALA A 109 -32.70 -54.43 -0.79
C ALA A 109 -33.42 -54.81 -2.10
N ARG A 110 -33.11 -54.14 -3.20
CA ARG A 110 -33.65 -54.48 -4.53
C ARG A 110 -33.18 -55.85 -5.00
N ALA A 111 -31.89 -56.17 -4.85
CA ALA A 111 -31.35 -57.46 -5.25
C ALA A 111 -31.96 -58.63 -4.47
N LEU A 112 -32.15 -58.46 -3.15
CA LEU A 112 -32.81 -59.45 -2.30
C LEU A 112 -34.27 -59.67 -2.70
N LYS A 113 -35.04 -58.60 -2.91
CA LYS A 113 -36.43 -58.70 -3.40
C LYS A 113 -36.51 -59.45 -4.74
N ALA A 114 -35.64 -59.11 -5.69
CA ALA A 114 -35.60 -59.78 -6.99
C ALA A 114 -35.18 -61.25 -6.90
N ARG A 115 -34.38 -61.64 -5.89
CA ARG A 115 -34.02 -63.04 -5.66
C ARG A 115 -35.17 -63.84 -5.05
N LEU A 116 -35.86 -63.26 -4.06
CA LEU A 116 -37.02 -63.89 -3.43
C LEU A 116 -38.18 -64.10 -4.40
N ALA A 117 -38.46 -63.11 -5.26
CA ALA A 117 -39.51 -63.22 -6.28
C ALA A 117 -39.25 -64.38 -7.26
N ARG A 118 -37.98 -64.59 -7.65
CA ARG A 118 -37.60 -65.71 -8.52
C ARG A 118 -37.71 -67.07 -7.83
N SER A 119 -37.38 -67.17 -6.55
CA SER A 119 -37.51 -68.43 -5.80
C SER A 119 -38.95 -68.83 -5.46
N THR A 120 -39.93 -67.95 -5.66
CA THR A 120 -41.36 -68.26 -5.49
C THR A 120 -42.05 -68.61 -6.81
N GLU A 121 -41.38 -68.44 -7.95
CA GLU A 121 -41.87 -68.81 -9.29
C GLU A 121 -41.40 -70.22 -9.72
N ASP A 122 -40.39 -70.79 -9.06
CA ASP A 122 -39.96 -72.20 -9.14
C ASP A 122 -40.66 -73.06 -8.07
#